data_AF-A0A1Z9U296-F1
#
_entry.id   AF-A0A1Z9U296-F1
#
_cell.length_a   1.000
_cell.length_b   1.000
_cell.length_c   1.000
_cell.angle_alpha   90.00
_cell.angle_beta   90.00
_cell.angle_gamma   90.00
#
_symmetry.space_group_name_H-M   'P 1'
#
loop_
_entity.id
_entity.type
_entity.pdbx_description
1 polymer ?
#
loop_
_entity_poly.entity_id
_entity_poly.type
_entity_poly.pdbx_seq_one_letter_code
_entity_poly.pdbx_strand_id
1 'polypeptide(L)'
;KLDSTYKNNTRTRLILIVAAISIIPMALDGFSQMLTDYESTSFMRLITGTPFGIFVGAFLASSLSARPLFFSKDPSRVLLPSGSRFTLSAEEE
;
A
#
# COMPACT_ATOMS: atom_id res chain seq x y z
N LYS A 1 -16.95 -5.40 3.07
CA LYS A 1 -16.97 -6.07 1.74
C LYS A 1 -16.20 -5.19 0.75
N LEU A 2 -15.27 -5.75 -0.03
CA LEU A 2 -14.42 -5.01 -0.98
C LEU A 2 -14.97 -5.01 -2.42
N ASP A 3 -16.20 -5.51 -2.64
CA ASP A 3 -16.76 -5.73 -3.96
C ASP A 3 -16.75 -4.48 -4.85
N SER A 4 -17.17 -3.32 -4.32
CA SER A 4 -17.15 -2.05 -5.04
C SER A 4 -15.73 -1.64 -5.45
N THR A 5 -14.74 -1.85 -4.58
CA THR A 5 -13.34 -1.53 -4.87
C THR A 5 -12.80 -2.35 -6.04
N TYR A 6 -13.12 -3.63 -6.09
CA TYR A 6 -12.67 -4.53 -7.15
C TYR A 6 -13.44 -4.31 -8.45
N LYS A 7 -14.76 -4.09 -8.37
CA LYS A 7 -15.62 -3.81 -9.51
C LYS A 7 -15.24 -2.50 -10.22
N ASN A 8 -14.88 -1.46 -9.46
CA ASN A 8 -14.54 -0.15 -10.00
C ASN A 8 -13.02 0.04 -10.25
N ASN A 9 -12.22 -1.02 -10.10
CA ASN A 9 -10.76 -0.98 -10.24
C ASN A 9 -10.05 0.16 -9.46
N THR A 10 -10.52 0.47 -8.24
CA THR A 10 -9.99 1.60 -7.44
C THR A 10 -8.85 1.21 -6.51
N ARG A 11 -8.41 -0.06 -6.54
CA ARG A 11 -7.39 -0.62 -5.62
C ARG A 11 -6.10 0.19 -5.59
N THR A 12 -5.52 0.48 -6.75
CA THR A 12 -4.27 1.23 -6.85
C THR A 12 -4.43 2.61 -6.25
N ARG A 13 -5.53 3.31 -6.57
CA ARG A 13 -5.85 4.63 -6.01
C ARG A 13 -5.97 4.57 -4.48
N LEU A 14 -6.64 3.55 -3.94
CA LEU A 14 -6.77 3.39 -2.49
C LEU A 14 -5.43 3.13 -1.81
N ILE A 15 -4.58 2.27 -2.37
CA ILE A 15 -3.23 2.03 -1.82
C ILE A 15 -2.40 3.32 -1.83
N LEU A 16 -2.48 4.12 -2.90
CA LEU A 16 -1.79 5.40 -2.97
C LEU A 16 -2.30 6.41 -1.92
N ILE A 17 -3.62 6.45 -1.68
CA ILE A 17 -4.20 7.29 -0.63
C ILE A 17 -3.72 6.84 0.76
N VAL A 18 -3.73 5.53 1.03
CA VAL A 18 -3.24 4.99 2.31
C VAL A 18 -1.74 5.28 2.49
N ALA A 19 -0.94 5.14 1.42
CA ALA A 19 0.49 5.48 1.43
C ALA A 19 0.72 6.96 1.72
N ALA A 20 -0.04 7.85 1.06
CA ALA A 20 0.06 9.28 1.28
C ALA A 20 -0.28 9.64 2.73
N ILE A 21 -1.39 9.11 3.26
CA ILE A 21 -1.81 9.36 4.64
C ILE A 21 -0.77 8.84 5.65
N SER A 22 -0.21 7.65 5.43
CA SER A 22 0.75 7.05 6.36
C SER A 22 2.08 7.80 6.44
N ILE A 23 2.47 8.52 5.38
CA ILE A 23 3.68 9.35 5.34
C ILE A 23 3.49 10.70 6.06
N ILE A 24 2.26 11.23 6.15
CA ILE A 24 2.01 12.59 6.67
C ILE A 24 2.72 12.86 8.02
N PRO A 25 2.63 12.00 9.05
CA PRO A 25 3.24 12.30 10.34
C PRO A 25 4.76 12.48 10.27
N MET A 26 5.47 11.58 9.58
CA MET A 26 6.93 11.70 9.42
C MET A 26 7.32 12.85 8.50
N ALA A 27 6.51 13.14 7.47
CA ALA A 27 6.75 14.28 6.60
C ALA A 27 6.64 15.58 7.40
N LEU A 28 5.56 15.77 8.17
CA LEU A 28 5.39 16.96 9.01
C LEU A 28 6.53 17.11 10.02
N ASP A 29 6.93 16.01 10.67
CA ASP A 29 8.04 15.99 11.63
C ASP A 29 9.37 16.43 10.98
N GLY A 30 9.76 15.78 9.88
CA GLY A 30 10.99 16.09 9.16
C GLY A 30 11.00 17.47 8.49
N PHE A 31 9.88 17.88 7.88
CA PHE A 31 9.75 19.22 7.29
C PHE A 31 9.75 20.32 8.35
N SER A 32 9.13 20.11 9.51
CA SER A 32 9.16 21.06 10.61
C SER A 32 10.58 21.22 11.15
N GLN A 33 11.31 20.11 11.33
CA GLN A 33 12.72 20.14 11.73
C GLN A 33 13.60 20.86 10.70
N MET A 34 13.32 20.70 9.40
CA MET A 34 14.10 21.40 8.36
C MET A 34 13.88 22.92 8.37
N LEU A 35 12.72 23.40 8.82
CA LEU A 35 12.30 24.80 8.69
C LEU A 35 12.33 25.58 10.01
N THR A 36 12.59 24.93 11.15
CA THR A 36 12.49 25.54 12.48
C THR A 36 13.61 25.06 13.40
N ASP A 37 13.72 25.67 14.59
CA ASP A 37 14.64 25.21 15.64
C ASP A 37 14.17 23.94 16.38
N TYR A 38 13.05 23.33 15.95
CA TYR A 38 12.57 22.05 16.46
C TYR A 38 13.50 20.92 16.03
N GLU A 39 13.86 20.04 16.97
CA GLU A 39 14.64 18.83 16.70
C GLU A 39 13.83 17.57 17.04
N SER A 40 13.60 16.71 16.04
CA SER A 40 12.91 15.44 16.24
C SER A 40 13.80 14.48 17.02
N THR A 41 13.32 14.09 18.20
CA THR A 41 14.00 13.13 19.08
C THR A 41 13.86 11.70 18.56
N SER A 42 14.72 10.78 19.01
CA SER A 42 14.62 9.36 18.64
C SER A 42 13.23 8.75 18.90
N PHE A 43 12.56 9.18 19.97
CA PHE A 43 11.21 8.74 20.29
C PHE A 43 10.16 9.35 19.35
N MET A 44 10.29 10.64 18.99
CA MET A 44 9.40 11.27 18.02
C MET A 44 9.53 10.64 16.63
N ARG A 45 10.75 10.34 16.16
CA ARG A 45 10.99 9.63 14.90
C ARG A 45 10.32 8.25 14.87
N LEU A 46 10.32 7.55 16.01
CA LEU A 46 9.61 6.28 16.11
C LEU A 46 8.10 6.49 15.97
N ILE A 47 7.52 7.45 16.68
CA ILE A 47 6.08 7.74 16.62
C ILE A 47 5.66 8.17 15.22
N THR A 48 6.36 9.14 14.63
CA THR A 48 6.01 9.76 13.35
C THR A 48 6.29 8.81 12.18
N GLY A 49 7.33 7.98 12.27
CA GLY A 49 7.69 6.97 11.28
C GLY A 49 6.88 5.67 11.35
N THR A 50 6.33 5.30 12.51
CA THR A 50 5.61 4.03 12.71
C THR A 50 4.44 3.83 11.73
N PRO A 51 3.55 4.82 11.49
CA PRO A 51 2.46 4.67 10.53
C PRO A 51 2.94 4.27 9.12
N PHE A 52 3.99 4.94 8.62
CA PHE A 52 4.60 4.58 7.33
C PHE A 52 5.29 3.22 7.37
N GLY A 53 6.01 2.91 8.47
CA GLY A 53 6.63 1.61 8.67
C GLY A 53 5.64 0.45 8.66
N ILE A 54 4.47 0.61 9.30
CA ILE A 54 3.37 -0.37 9.27
C ILE A 54 2.85 -0.55 7.84
N PHE A 55 2.65 0.56 7.10
CA PHE A 55 2.21 0.50 5.71
C PHE A 55 3.18 -0.29 4.82
N VAL A 56 4.47 0.06 4.85
CA VAL A 56 5.51 -0.64 4.07
C VAL A 56 5.64 -2.10 4.51
N GLY A 57 5.65 -2.35 5.82
CA GLY A 57 5.72 -3.69 6.36
C GLY A 57 4.57 -4.58 5.91
N ALA A 58 3.33 -4.07 5.96
CA ALA A 58 2.16 -4.78 5.48
C ALA A 58 2.19 -5.01 3.96
N PHE A 59 2.62 -4.02 3.18
CA PHE A 59 2.77 -4.14 1.73
C PHE A 59 3.79 -5.22 1.34
N LEU A 60 4.96 -5.22 1.99
CA LEU A 60 6.00 -6.22 1.77
C LEU A 60 5.56 -7.60 2.24
N ALA A 61 4.99 -7.70 3.45
CA ALA A 61 4.47 -8.96 3.98
C ALA A 61 3.42 -9.57 3.05
N SER A 62 2.50 -8.76 2.51
CA SER A 62 1.50 -9.20 1.54
C SER A 62 2.13 -9.66 0.23
N SER A 63 3.10 -8.89 -0.30
CA SER A 63 3.79 -9.21 -1.56
C SER A 63 4.56 -10.53 -1.46
N LEU A 64 5.29 -10.74 -0.36
CA LEU A 64 6.05 -11.96 -0.10
C LEU A 64 5.15 -13.16 0.22
N SER A 65 3.98 -12.92 0.82
CA SER A 65 3.01 -13.97 1.18
C SER A 65 2.08 -14.38 0.04
N ALA A 66 2.22 -13.81 -1.17
CA ALA A 66 1.33 -14.10 -2.29
C ALA A 66 1.37 -15.56 -2.79
N ARG A 67 2.44 -16.32 -2.45
CA ARG A 67 2.64 -17.75 -2.75
C ARG A 67 2.12 -18.18 -4.15
N PRO A 68 2.64 -17.59 -5.24
CA PRO A 68 2.13 -17.81 -6.61
C PRO A 68 2.22 -19.26 -7.09
N LEU A 69 3.06 -20.08 -6.46
CA LEU A 69 3.20 -21.51 -6.74
C LEU A 69 1.88 -22.28 -6.59
N PHE A 70 1.03 -21.93 -5.62
CA PHE A 70 -0.29 -22.57 -5.44
C PHE A 70 -1.30 -22.19 -6.52
N PHE A 71 -0.99 -21.18 -7.33
CA PHE A 71 -1.80 -20.72 -8.45
C PHE A 71 -1.13 -21.02 -9.80
N SER A 72 -0.24 -22.01 -9.85
CA SER A 72 0.50 -22.37 -11.08
C SER A 72 1.23 -21.18 -11.73
N LYS A 73 1.57 -20.14 -10.95
CA LYS A 73 2.12 -18.87 -11.42
C LYS A 73 1.21 -18.09 -12.39
N ASP A 74 -0.08 -18.41 -12.40
CA ASP A 74 -1.10 -17.80 -13.25
C ASP A 74 -2.03 -16.90 -12.41
N PRO A 75 -1.94 -15.55 -12.57
CA PRO A 75 -2.77 -14.60 -11.82
C PRO A 75 -4.28 -14.77 -12.04
N SER A 76 -4.71 -15.31 -13.18
CA SER A 76 -6.13 -15.48 -13.50
C SER A 76 -6.83 -16.52 -12.62
N ARG A 77 -6.04 -17.40 -11.99
CA ARG A 77 -6.53 -18.42 -11.06
C ARG A 77 -6.87 -17.87 -9.68
N VAL A 78 -6.44 -16.64 -9.37
CA VAL A 78 -6.74 -15.97 -8.11
C VAL A 78 -8.16 -15.40 -8.15
N LEU A 79 -9.02 -15.89 -7.27
CA LEU A 79 -10.38 -15.36 -7.12
C LEU A 79 -10.35 -14.13 -6.21
N LEU A 80 -10.71 -12.99 -6.78
CA LEU A 80 -10.77 -11.73 -6.07
C LEU A 80 -12.22 -11.43 -5.64
N PRO A 81 -12.43 -10.47 -4.72
CA PRO A 81 -13.77 -9.96 -4.41
C PRO A 81 -14.58 -9.58 -5.66
N SER A 82 -15.91 -9.59 -5.54
CA SER A 82 -16.83 -9.46 -6.67
C SER A 82 -16.72 -10.54 -7.75
N GLY A 83 -16.05 -11.67 -7.48
CA GLY A 83 -15.82 -12.74 -8.47
C GLY A 83 -14.85 -12.33 -9.59
N SER A 84 -14.09 -11.25 -9.39
CA SER A 84 -13.13 -10.75 -10.37
C SER A 84 -11.86 -11.60 -10.42
N ARG A 85 -11.13 -11.52 -11.54
CA ARG A 85 -9.86 -12.23 -11.79
C ARG A 85 -8.89 -11.30 -12.52
N PHE A 86 -7.61 -11.58 -12.43
CA PHE A 86 -6.62 -10.89 -13.26
C PHE A 86 -6.64 -11.47 -14.68
N THR A 87 -6.90 -10.63 -15.68
CA THR A 87 -6.73 -10.96 -17.09
C THR A 87 -5.62 -10.08 -17.66
N LEU A 88 -4.85 -10.60 -18.60
CA LEU A 88 -3.99 -9.75 -19.41
C LEU A 88 -4.91 -8.79 -20.19
N SER A 89 -4.50 -7.53 -20.33
CA SER A 89 -5.18 -6.63 -21.26
C SER A 89 -5.13 -7.28 -22.63
N ALA A 90 -6.26 -7.41 -23.31
CA ALA A 90 -6.21 -7.66 -24.73
C ALA A 90 -5.45 -6.47 -25.34
N GLU A 91 -4.45 -6.74 -26.18
CA GLU A 91 -3.92 -5.72 -27.07
C GLU A 91 -5.10 -5.22 -27.91
N GLU A 92 -5.38 -3.92 -27.84
CA GLU A 92 -6.26 -3.29 -28.82
C GLU A 92 -5.49 -3.30 -30.14
N GLU A 93 -5.87 -4.22 -31.04
CA GLU A 93 -5.42 -4.27 -32.44
C GLU A 93 -6.03 -3.11 -33.24
#